data_AF-A0AAX1L9L4-F1
#
_entry.id   AF-A0AAX1L9L4-F1
#
_cell.length_a   1.000
_cell.length_b   1.000
_cell.length_c   1.000
_cell.angle_alpha   90.00
_cell.angle_beta   90.00
_cell.angle_gamma   90.00
#
_symmetry.space_group_name_H-M   'P 1'
#
loop_
_entity.id
_entity.type
_entity.pdbx_description
1 polymer ?
#
loop_
_entity_poly.entity_id
_entity_poly.type
_entity_poly.pdbx_seq_one_letter_code
_entity_poly.pdbx_strand_id
1 'polypeptide(L)'
;MESLIRYDFGAISAASADMRATSGRINGLLGDLKSQITPMVSTWEGDSAVAYQDAQNRWDRAAGELNQILETIARTVEDGNQRMSEMNSRAAASWS
;
A
#
# COMPACT_ATOMS: atom_id res chain seq x y z
N MET A 1 -26.78 -16.86 -5.79
CA MET A 1 -26.24 -15.70 -5.03
C MET A 1 -24.76 -15.85 -4.64
N GLU A 2 -24.05 -16.89 -5.09
CA GLU A 2 -22.66 -17.17 -4.68
C GLU A 2 -21.59 -16.44 -5.53
N SER A 3 -21.97 -15.88 -6.69
CA SER A 3 -21.03 -15.30 -7.66
C SER A 3 -20.63 -13.85 -7.37
N LEU A 4 -21.46 -13.08 -6.65
CA LEU A 4 -21.21 -11.65 -6.40
C LEU A 4 -19.99 -11.45 -5.50
N ILE A 5 -19.94 -12.17 -4.38
CA ILE A 5 -18.87 -12.08 -3.39
C ILE A 5 -17.51 -12.41 -4.02
N ARG A 6 -17.43 -13.42 -4.89
CA ARG A 6 -16.19 -13.81 -5.58
C ARG A 6 -15.70 -12.76 -6.58
N TYR A 7 -16.60 -12.07 -7.28
CA TYR A 7 -16.24 -11.03 -8.25
C TYR A 7 -15.61 -9.82 -7.56
N ASP A 8 -16.17 -9.38 -6.43
CA ASP A 8 -15.63 -8.27 -5.65
C ASP A 8 -14.21 -8.57 -5.12
N PHE A 9 -13.95 -9.77 -4.59
CA PHE A 9 -12.61 -10.11 -4.07
C PHE A 9 -11.52 -10.16 -5.15
N GLY A 10 -11.83 -10.65 -6.34
CA GLY A 10 -10.89 -10.64 -7.47
C GLY A 10 -10.49 -9.22 -7.87
N ALA A 11 -11.47 -8.32 -7.98
CA ALA A 11 -11.23 -6.91 -8.28
C ALA A 11 -10.44 -6.20 -7.17
N ILE A 12 -10.76 -6.47 -5.89
CA ILE A 12 -10.06 -5.89 -4.74
C ILE A 12 -8.60 -6.38 -4.70
N SER A 13 -8.34 -7.66 -4.98
CA SER A 13 -6.98 -8.21 -5.01
C SER A 13 -6.12 -7.54 -6.11
N ALA A 14 -6.68 -7.39 -7.31
CA ALA A 14 -6.01 -6.70 -8.41
C ALA A 14 -5.71 -5.23 -8.08
N ALA A 15 -6.72 -4.49 -7.57
CA ALA A 15 -6.54 -3.11 -7.14
C ALA A 15 -5.47 -2.98 -6.03
N SER A 16 -5.44 -3.90 -5.06
CA SER A 16 -4.43 -3.94 -4.01
C SER A 16 -3.01 -4.12 -4.58
N ALA A 17 -2.84 -5.02 -5.56
CA ALA A 17 -1.56 -5.25 -6.23
C ALA A 17 -1.10 -3.99 -6.99
N ASP A 18 -1.99 -3.34 -7.73
CA ASP A 18 -1.69 -2.10 -8.46
C ASP A 18 -1.31 -0.95 -7.52
N MET A 19 -2.03 -0.81 -6.39
CA MET A 19 -1.72 0.20 -5.40
C MET A 19 -0.37 -0.09 -4.70
N ARG A 20 -0.03 -1.35 -4.41
CA ARG A 20 1.28 -1.75 -3.89
C ARG A 20 2.40 -1.42 -4.86
N ALA A 21 2.23 -1.74 -6.15
CA ALA A 21 3.20 -1.38 -7.18
C ALA A 21 3.37 0.15 -7.31
N THR A 22 2.28 0.91 -7.15
CA THR A 22 2.31 2.37 -7.15
C THR A 22 3.02 2.94 -5.91
N SER A 23 2.74 2.41 -4.71
CA SER A 23 3.45 2.80 -3.49
C SER A 23 4.95 2.49 -3.58
N GLY A 24 5.32 1.33 -4.09
CA GLY A 24 6.74 0.97 -4.33
C GLY A 24 7.44 1.98 -5.24
N ARG A 25 6.78 2.41 -6.33
CA ARG A 25 7.28 3.47 -7.21
C ARG A 25 7.41 4.81 -6.51
N ILE A 26 6.42 5.22 -5.71
CA ILE A 26 6.46 6.47 -4.92
C ILE A 26 7.65 6.44 -3.95
N ASN A 27 7.81 5.36 -3.20
CA ASN A 27 8.91 5.21 -2.23
C ASN A 27 10.28 5.28 -2.91
N GLY A 28 10.42 4.66 -4.09
CA GLY A 28 11.63 4.77 -4.91
C GLY A 28 11.92 6.21 -5.33
N LEU A 29 10.93 6.90 -5.92
CA LEU A 29 11.06 8.29 -6.34
C LEU A 29 11.42 9.23 -5.18
N LEU A 30 10.82 9.04 -4.00
CA LEU A 30 11.16 9.81 -2.80
C LEU A 30 12.58 9.53 -2.31
N GLY A 31 13.03 8.27 -2.37
CA GLY A 31 14.41 7.89 -2.04
C GLY A 31 15.43 8.52 -2.99
N ASP A 32 15.16 8.50 -4.29
CA ASP A 32 15.99 9.12 -5.32
C ASP A 32 16.06 10.64 -5.12
N LEU A 33 14.91 11.27 -4.88
CA LEU A 33 14.82 12.70 -4.61
C LEU A 33 15.62 13.09 -3.36
N LYS A 34 15.46 12.34 -2.26
CA LYS A 34 16.19 12.55 -1.01
C LYS A 34 17.70 12.43 -1.23
N SER A 35 18.14 11.44 -2.00
CA SER A 35 19.56 11.22 -2.29
C SER A 35 20.16 12.38 -3.11
N GLN A 36 19.41 12.91 -4.08
CA GLN A 36 19.83 14.05 -4.89
C GLN A 36 19.88 15.36 -4.10
N ILE A 37 18.92 15.57 -3.20
CA ILE A 37 18.83 16.83 -2.42
C ILE A 37 19.82 16.83 -1.25
N THR A 38 20.10 15.69 -0.61
CA THR A 38 21.00 15.57 0.56
C THR A 38 22.30 16.38 0.46
N PRO A 39 23.10 16.30 -0.64
CA PRO A 39 24.32 17.10 -0.75
C PRO A 39 24.05 18.61 -0.83
N MET A 40 22.92 19.04 -1.39
CA MET A 40 22.54 20.45 -1.52
C MET A 40 22.05 21.04 -0.19
N VAL A 41 21.43 20.22 0.67
CA VAL A 41 20.96 20.66 2.00
C VAL A 41 22.10 21.20 2.86
N SER A 42 23.31 20.67 2.70
CA SER A 42 24.49 21.16 3.42
C SER A 42 24.87 22.61 3.07
N THR A 43 24.37 23.13 1.94
CA THR A 43 24.62 24.50 1.47
C THR A 43 23.43 25.45 1.71
N TRP A 44 22.30 24.92 2.18
CA TRP A 44 21.10 25.71 2.47
C TRP A 44 21.14 26.22 3.91
N GLU A 45 21.22 27.53 4.09
CA GLU A 45 21.10 28.18 5.40
C GLU A 45 19.70 28.79 5.58
N GLY A 46 19.23 28.87 6.84
CA GLY A 46 17.99 29.58 7.20
C GLY A 46 16.70 28.90 6.70
N ASP A 47 15.79 29.70 6.14
CA ASP A 47 14.39 29.32 5.83
C ASP A 47 14.27 28.19 4.81
N SER A 48 15.22 28.07 3.87
CA SER A 48 15.23 27.02 2.85
C SER A 48 15.44 25.63 3.43
N ALA A 49 16.25 25.50 4.48
CA ALA A 49 16.46 24.24 5.18
C ALA A 49 15.20 23.80 5.94
N VAL A 50 14.47 24.75 6.52
CA VAL A 50 13.19 24.51 7.22
C VAL A 50 12.11 24.06 6.23
N ALA A 51 11.95 24.76 5.11
CA ALA A 51 10.97 24.40 4.08
C ALA A 51 11.21 23.00 3.50
N TYR A 52 12.49 22.65 3.29
CA TYR A 52 12.85 21.30 2.87
C TYR A 52 12.49 20.24 3.91
N GLN A 53 12.83 20.46 5.19
CA GLN A 53 12.48 19.51 6.25
C GLN A 53 10.98 19.33 6.39
N ASP A 54 10.18 20.38 6.24
CA ASP A 54 8.72 20.28 6.24
C ASP A 54 8.21 19.44 5.06
N ALA A 55 8.70 19.71 3.84
CA ALA A 55 8.37 18.90 2.67
C ALA A 55 8.77 17.43 2.85
N GLN A 56 9.94 17.19 3.46
CA GLN A 56 10.46 15.86 3.74
C GLN A 56 9.60 15.10 4.73
N ASN A 57 9.21 15.73 5.82
CA ASN A 57 8.31 15.15 6.80
C ASN A 57 6.93 14.85 6.19
N ARG A 58 6.42 15.75 5.33
CA ARG A 58 5.11 15.59 4.70
C ARG A 58 5.08 14.38 3.76
N TRP A 59 6.08 14.20 2.90
CA TRP A 59 6.10 13.05 2.01
C TRP A 59 6.36 11.74 2.75
N ASP A 60 7.19 11.74 3.80
CA ASP A 60 7.49 10.52 4.57
C ASP A 60 6.23 10.04 5.28
N ARG A 61 5.48 10.98 5.85
CA ARG A 61 4.19 10.71 6.48
C ARG A 61 3.18 10.14 5.49
N ALA A 62 3.02 10.78 4.33
CA ALA A 62 2.08 10.33 3.31
C ALA A 62 2.43 8.93 2.78
N ALA A 63 3.71 8.64 2.57
CA ALA A 63 4.20 7.32 2.19
C ALA A 63 3.92 6.27 3.28
N GLY A 64 4.17 6.62 4.54
CA GLY A 64 3.86 5.77 5.70
C GLY A 64 2.37 5.43 5.81
N GLU A 65 1.49 6.43 5.70
CA GLU A 65 0.04 6.28 5.73
C GLU A 65 -0.46 5.40 4.56
N LEU A 66 0.05 5.62 3.35
CA LEU A 66 -0.27 4.79 2.19
C LEU A 66 0.13 3.33 2.44
N ASN A 67 1.34 3.08 2.94
CA ASN A 67 1.80 1.72 3.24
C ASN A 67 0.94 1.03 4.31
N GLN A 68 0.49 1.75 5.34
CA GLN A 68 -0.42 1.22 6.36
C GLN A 68 -1.79 0.84 5.80
N ILE A 69 -2.35 1.68 4.93
CA ILE A 69 -3.63 1.40 4.25
C ILE A 69 -3.49 0.13 3.39
N LEU A 70 -2.39 0.01 2.64
CA LEU A 70 -2.13 -1.16 1.79
C LEU A 70 -1.99 -2.46 2.58
N GLU A 71 -1.32 -2.41 3.73
CA GLU A 71 -1.21 -3.54 4.64
C GLU A 71 -2.60 -3.95 5.17
N THR A 72 -3.43 -2.97 5.52
CA THR A 72 -4.80 -3.22 6.00
C THR A 72 -5.67 -3.87 4.93
N ILE A 73 -5.61 -3.36 3.69
CA ILE A 73 -6.33 -3.94 2.55
C ILE A 73 -5.86 -5.38 2.31
N ALA A 74 -4.55 -5.61 2.32
CA ALA A 74 -4.00 -6.93 2.06
C ALA A 74 -4.45 -7.98 3.09
N ARG A 75 -4.44 -7.64 4.38
CA ARG A 75 -4.97 -8.51 5.44
C ARG A 75 -6.45 -8.80 5.24
N THR A 76 -7.23 -7.79 4.88
CA THR A 76 -8.67 -7.95 4.64
C THR A 76 -8.95 -8.90 3.47
N VAL A 77 -8.16 -8.82 2.40
CA VAL A 77 -8.27 -9.73 1.24
C VAL A 77 -7.87 -11.16 1.62
N GLU A 78 -6.78 -11.32 2.37
CA GLU A 78 -6.32 -12.64 2.82
C GLU A 78 -7.34 -13.32 3.75
N ASP A 79 -7.86 -12.59 4.74
CA ASP A 79 -8.92 -13.08 5.64
C ASP A 79 -10.18 -13.49 4.85
N GLY A 80 -10.54 -12.71 3.82
CA GLY A 80 -11.65 -13.02 2.91
C GLY A 80 -11.43 -14.31 2.13
N ASN A 81 -10.22 -14.49 1.57
CA ASN A 81 -9.84 -15.70 0.82
C ASN A 81 -9.88 -16.95 1.70
N GLN A 82 -9.37 -16.87 2.93
CA GLN A 82 -9.37 -17.99 3.88
C GLN A 82 -10.80 -18.42 4.23
N ARG A 83 -11.68 -17.46 4.57
CA ARG A 83 -13.10 -17.74 4.85
C ARG A 83 -13.81 -18.40 3.67
N MET A 84 -13.53 -17.96 2.43
CA MET A 84 -14.12 -18.56 1.24
C MET A 84 -13.62 -19.99 1.01
N SER A 85 -12.33 -20.25 1.20
CA SER A 85 -11.75 -21.59 1.12
C SER A 85 -12.38 -22.55 2.14
N GLU A 86 -12.57 -22.09 3.37
CA GLU A 86 -13.29 -22.84 4.41
C GLU A 86 -14.74 -23.11 4.03
N MET A 87 -15.46 -22.13 3.51
CA MET A 87 -16.85 -22.34 3.06
C MET A 87 -16.93 -23.34 1.89
N ASN A 88 -16.04 -23.21 0.91
CA ASN A 88 -15.99 -24.11 -0.25
C ASN A 88 -15.64 -25.55 0.16
N SER A 89 -14.69 -25.73 1.08
CA SER A 89 -14.34 -27.07 1.59
C SER A 89 -15.48 -27.70 2.40
N ARG A 90 -16.17 -26.93 3.25
CA ARG A 90 -17.36 -27.41 3.98
C ARG A 90 -18.51 -27.77 3.04
N ALA A 91 -18.76 -26.94 2.02
CA ALA A 91 -19.77 -27.22 1.00
C ALA A 91 -19.43 -28.50 0.23
N ALA A 92 -18.19 -28.67 -0.21
CA ALA A 92 -17.73 -29.88 -0.88
C ALA A 92 -17.85 -31.14 -0.01
N ALA A 93 -17.49 -31.05 1.28
CA ALA A 93 -17.62 -32.16 2.23
C ALA A 93 -19.07 -32.50 2.57
N SER A 94 -20.00 -31.55 2.42
CA SER A 94 -21.44 -31.81 2.59
C SER A 94 -22.07 -32.57 1.41
N TRP A 95 -21.38 -32.64 0.28
CA TRP A 95 -21.85 -33.30 -0.95
C TRP A 95 -21.19 -34.67 -1.17
N SER A 96 -20.28 -35.08 -0.30
CA SER A 96 -19.71 -36.44 -0.23
C SER A 96 -20.46 -37.28 0.79
#